data_AF-A0A935P7F9-F1
#
_entry.id   AF-A0A935P7F9-F1
#
_cell.length_a   1.000
_cell.length_b   1.000
_cell.length_c   1.000
_cell.angle_alpha   90.00
_cell.angle_beta   90.00
_cell.angle_gamma   90.00
#
_symmetry.space_group_name_H-M   'P 1'
#
loop_
_entity.id
_entity.type
_entity.pdbx_description
1 polymer ?
#
loop_
_entity_poly.entity_id
_entity_poly.type
_entity_poly.pdbx_seq_one_letter_code
_entity_poly.pdbx_strand_id
1 'polypeptide(L)' 'MPYSGGRHSVITEHLGPGDSERARVLIFDIEVSSEGMFSPADESVWNELHELRKIKNSCFFEAFTESALEEFR' A
#
# COMPACT_ATOMS: atom_id res chain seq x y z
N MET A 1 -6.77 -15.17 9.06
CA MET A 1 -6.72 -13.87 8.39
C MET A 1 -7.91 -13.03 8.84
N PRO A 2 -7.85 -12.21 9.91
CA PRO A 2 -9.04 -11.49 10.34
C PRO A 2 -8.91 -9.99 10.05
N TYR A 3 -9.39 -9.58 8.88
CA TYR A 3 -9.96 -8.24 8.69
C TYR A 3 -11.42 -8.45 8.31
N SER A 4 -12.30 -8.56 9.32
CA SER A 4 -13.73 -8.84 9.16
C SER A 4 -14.54 -7.57 8.89
N GLY A 5 -14.11 -6.73 7.94
CA GLY A 5 -14.68 -5.38 7.77
C GLY A 5 -14.59 -4.79 6.36
N GLY A 6 -14.67 -5.60 5.30
CA GLY A 6 -14.78 -5.10 3.93
C GLY A 6 -13.58 -4.25 3.44
N ARG A 7 -12.47 -4.23 4.19
CA ARG A 7 -11.22 -3.56 3.83
C ARG A 7 -10.27 -4.55 3.22
N HIS A 8 -9.72 -4.20 2.06
CA HIS A 8 -8.80 -5.02 1.30
C HIS A 8 -7.55 -4.22 1.01
N SER A 9 -6.39 -4.87 1.07
CA SER A 9 -5.14 -4.34 0.54
C SER A 9 -4.55 -5.32 -0.46
N VAL A 10 -4.00 -4.78 -1.55
CA VAL A 10 -3.30 -5.53 -2.57
C VAL A 10 -1.95 -4.85 -2.79
N ILE A 11 -0.90 -5.65 -2.78
CA ILE A 11 0.46 -5.21 -3.08
C ILE A 11 0.89 -5.93 -4.34
N THR A 12 1.24 -5.17 -5.38
CA THR A 12 1.81 -5.70 -6.62
C THR A 12 3.24 -5.22 -6.77
N GLU A 13 4.07 -6.10 -7.30
CA GLU A 13 5.51 -5.89 -7.45
C GLU A 13 5.88 -5.96 -8.93
N HIS A 14 6.60 -4.95 -9.42
CA HIS A 14 7.09 -4.90 -10.78
C HIS A 14 8.53 -4.37 -10.85
N LEU A 15 9.31 -4.93 -11.78
CA LEU A 15 10.67 -4.45 -12.07
C LEU A 15 10.63 -3.40 -13.17
N GLY A 16 11.06 -2.18 -12.85
CA GLY A 16 11.24 -1.08 -13.79
C GLY A 16 12.68 -0.97 -14.31
N PRO A 17 12.89 -0.28 -15.45
CA PRO A 17 14.23 0.09 -15.90
C PRO A 17 14.86 1.07 -14.90
N GLY A 18 16.12 0.86 -14.51
CA GLY A 18 16.90 1.83 -13.75
C GLY A 18 17.83 2.65 -14.64
N ASP A 19 18.48 3.65 -14.06
CA ASP A 19 19.34 4.63 -14.76
C ASP A 19 20.65 4.04 -15.31
N SER A 20 20.89 2.74 -15.14
CA SER A 20 22.04 2.03 -15.70
C SER A 20 21.67 0.59 -16.07
N GLU A 21 22.44 -0.03 -16.97
CA GLU A 21 22.22 -1.42 -17.42
C GLU A 21 22.21 -2.46 -16.28
N ARG A 22 22.69 -2.09 -15.08
CA ARG A 22 22.71 -2.93 -13.88
C ARG A 22 21.73 -2.51 -12.79
N ALA A 23 21.12 -1.32 -12.90
CA ALA A 23 20.12 -0.88 -11.94
C ALA A 23 18.75 -1.37 -12.42
N ARG A 24 18.14 -2.27 -11.66
CA ARG A 24 16.69 -2.50 -11.75
C ARG A 24 16.05 -1.70 -10.63
N VAL A 25 14.86 -1.14 -10.87
CA VAL A 25 14.09 -0.48 -9.81
C VAL A 25 12.96 -1.42 -9.43
N LEU A 26 12.84 -1.72 -8.14
CA LEU A 26 11.69 -2.43 -7.61
C LEU A 26 10.58 -1.43 -7.33
N ILE A 27 9.44 -1.60 -7.99
CA ILE A 27 8.27 -0.74 -7.84
C ILE A 27 7.20 -1.54 -7.10
N PHE A 28 6.77 -1.02 -5.96
CA PHE A 28 5.65 -1.56 -5.19
C PHE A 28 4.43 -0.66 -5.37
N ASP A 29 3.38 -1.21 -5.94
CA ASP A 29 2.07 -0.58 -6.01
C ASP A 29 1.21 -1.11 -4.87
N ILE A 30 0.72 -0.20 -4.02
CA ILE A 30 -0.07 -0.52 -2.84
C ILE A 30 -1.45 0.10 -2.99
N GLU A 31 -2.44 -0.76 -3.17
CA GLU A 31 -3.84 -0.41 -3.25
C GLU A 31 -4.54 -0.81 -1.95
N VAL A 32 -5.39 0.08 -1.43
CA VAL A 32 -6.23 -0.21 -0.28
C VAL A 32 -7.63 0.30 -0.58
N SER A 33 -8.62 -0.56 -0.38
CA SER A 33 -10.01 -0.27 -0.66
C SER A 33 -10.92 -0.72 0.48
N SER A 34 -12.06 -0.06 0.60
CA SER A 34 -13.16 -0.43 1.50
C SER A 34 -14.48 -0.26 0.78
N GLU A 35 -15.43 -1.15 1.03
CA GLU A 35 -16.81 -0.99 0.57
C GLU A 35 -17.70 -0.42 1.68
N GLY A 36 -18.51 0.58 1.36
CA GLY A 36 -19.43 1.21 2.32
C GLY A 36 -20.37 2.20 1.65
N MET A 37 -21.49 2.48 2.32
CA MET A 37 -22.39 3.58 1.94
C MET A 37 -22.14 4.76 2.85
N PHE A 38 -21.91 5.93 2.25
CA PHE A 38 -21.65 7.16 2.98
C PHE A 38 -22.70 8.20 2.63
N SER A 39 -23.19 8.92 3.63
CA SER A 39 -23.97 10.12 3.41
C SER A 39 -23.02 11.29 3.13
N PRO A 40 -23.32 12.18 2.17
CA PRO A 40 -22.52 13.39 1.94
C PRO A 40 -22.42 14.32 3.16
N ALA A 41 -23.34 14.20 4.12
CA ALA A 41 -23.35 14.99 5.35
C ALA A 41 -22.60 14.31 6.52
N ASP A 42 -22.09 13.10 6.32
CA ASP A 42 -21.45 12.30 7.37
C ASP A 42 -19.93 12.33 7.22
N GLU A 43 -19.24 12.71 8.31
CA GLU A 43 -17.77 12.72 8.37
C GLU A 43 -17.16 11.31 8.38
N SER A 44 -17.98 10.26 8.52
CA SER A 44 -17.53 8.87 8.51
C SER A 44 -16.73 8.49 7.26
N VAL A 45 -16.99 9.11 6.10
CA VAL A 45 -16.20 8.90 4.88
C VAL A 45 -14.75 9.35 5.05
N TRP A 46 -14.51 10.46 5.76
CA TRP A 46 -13.17 10.96 6.01
C TRP A 46 -12.44 10.08 7.02
N ASN A 47 -13.16 9.58 8.02
CA ASN A 47 -12.61 8.60 8.96
C ASN A 47 -12.20 7.31 8.22
N GLU A 48 -13.02 6.81 7.30
CA GLU A 48 -12.67 5.63 6.48
C GLU A 48 -11.43 5.89 5.63
N LEU A 49 -11.35 7.04 4.94
CA LEU A 49 -10.18 7.44 4.17
C LEU A 49 -8.91 7.54 5.05
N HIS A 50 -9.04 8.03 6.29
CA HIS A 50 -7.94 8.06 7.24
C HIS A 50 -7.46 6.66 7.63
N GLU A 51 -8.37 5.71 7.84
CA GLU A 51 -8.02 4.32 8.12
C GLU A 51 -7.35 3.64 6.91
N LEU A 52 -7.88 3.83 5.70
CA LEU A 52 -7.24 3.33 4.47
C LEU A 52 -5.82 3.88 4.29
N ARG A 53 -5.62 5.16 4.60
CA ARG A 53 -4.28 5.78 4.56
C ARG A 53 -3.32 5.15 5.57
N LYS A 54 -3.78 4.86 6.79
CA LYS A 54 -2.95 4.18 7.80
C LYS A 54 -2.53 2.80 7.30
N ILE A 55 -3.45 2.02 6.73
CA ILE A 55 -3.17 0.70 6.17
C ILE A 55 -2.13 0.82 5.05
N LYS A 56 -2.33 1.73 4.09
CA LYS A 56 -1.40 1.94 2.98
C LYS A 56 0.01 2.25 3.47
N ASN A 57 0.12 3.15 4.45
CA ASN A 57 1.41 3.51 5.04
C ASN A 57 2.04 2.34 5.78
N SER A 58 1.26 1.56 6.55
CA SER A 58 1.77 0.35 7.21
C SER A 58 2.36 -0.63 6.21
N CYS A 59 1.60 -0.94 5.14
CA CYS A 59 2.08 -1.81 4.06
C CYS A 59 3.36 -1.27 3.40
N PHE A 60 3.45 0.04 3.16
CA PHE A 60 4.64 0.66 2.57
C PHE A 60 5.86 0.52 3.47
N PHE A 61 5.74 0.86 4.76
CA PHE A 61 6.87 0.78 5.68
C PHE A 61 7.26 -0.66 6.03
N GLU A 62 6.31 -1.59 6.09
CA GLU A 62 6.58 -3.00 6.32
C GLU A 62 7.18 -3.70 5.10
N ALA A 63 6.91 -3.20 3.88
CA ALA A 63 7.53 -3.72 2.65
C ALA A 63 9.03 -3.43 2.58
N PHE A 64 9.55 -2.42 3.30
CA PHE A 64 10.98 -2.24 3.51
C PHE A 64 11.51 -3.27 4.52
N THR A 65 11.70 -4.50 4.05
CA THR A 65 12.47 -5.51 4.78
C THR A 65 13.97 -5.19 4.68
N GLU A 66 14.78 -5.60 5.67
CA GLU A 66 16.24 -5.47 5.61
C GLU A 66 16.82 -6.11 4.33
N SER A 67 16.22 -7.20 3.83
CA SER A 67 16.58 -7.82 2.56
C SER A 67 16.39 -6.90 1.35
N ALA A 68 15.34 -6.07 1.32
CA ALA A 68 15.13 -5.08 0.26
C ALA A 68 16.15 -3.92 0.33
N LEU A 69 16.78 -3.69 1.48
CA LEU A 69 17.88 -2.73 1.62
C LEU A 69 19.24 -3.34 1.22
N GLU A 70 19.41 -4.65 1.35
CA GLU A 70 20.64 -5.37 1.03
C GLU A 70 20.82 -5.64 -0.47
N GLU A 71 19.76 -5.94 -1.22
CA GLU A 71 19.84 -6.19 -2.68
C GLU A 71 20.18 -4.94 -3.52
N PHE A 72 20.08 -3.75 -2.92
CA PHE A 72 20.32 -2.46 -3.59
C PHE A 72 21.48 -1.64 -2.98
N ARG A 73 22.35 -2.26 -2.17
CA ARG A 73 23.65 -1.68 -1.73
C ARG A 73 24.79 -2.12 -2.62
#